data_AF-A0A1F7A8Z7-F1
#
_entry.id   AF-A0A1F7A8Z7-F1
#
_cell.length_a   1.000
_cell.length_b   1.000
_cell.length_c   1.000
_cell.angle_alpha   90.00
_cell.angle_beta   90.00
_cell.angle_gamma   90.00
#
_symmetry.space_group_name_H-M   'P 1'
#
loop_
_entity.id
_entity.type
_entity.pdbx_description
1 polymer ?
#
loop_
_entity_poly.entity_id
_entity_poly.type
_entity_poly.pdbx_seq_one_letter_code
_entity_poly.pdbx_strand_id
1 'polypeptide(L)'
;MNTIQNIKKVALIFFIATGLLHFGSAIFIANDLYIKEASILNKIMDIPFIITGLIYGLASLRLTLTNLESKHKTLDIILISVIILVLIGLIAINLFIPDLTRT
;
A
#
# COMPACT_ATOMS: atom_id res chain seq x y z
N MET A 1 3.24 -24.55 9.14
CA MET A 1 2.58 -23.22 9.13
C MET A 1 3.17 -22.41 7.99
N ASN A 2 2.35 -21.96 7.06
CA ASN A 2 2.85 -21.31 5.86
C ASN A 2 2.91 -19.78 6.04
N THR A 3 4.08 -19.28 6.47
CA THR A 3 4.30 -17.89 6.87
C THR A 3 3.80 -16.87 5.84
N ILE A 4 3.98 -17.13 4.54
CA ILE A 4 3.54 -16.20 3.50
C ILE A 4 2.01 -16.13 3.34
N GLN A 5 1.29 -17.22 3.61
CA GLN A 5 -0.18 -17.21 3.63
C GLN A 5 -0.70 -16.37 4.79
N ASN A 6 -0.05 -16.44 5.95
CA ASN A 6 -0.38 -15.61 7.10
C ASN A 6 -0.10 -14.13 6.82
N ILE A 7 1.06 -13.82 6.23
CA ILE A 7 1.40 -12.45 5.79
C ILE A 7 0.34 -11.92 4.82
N LYS A 8 -0.05 -12.70 3.79
CA LYS A 8 -1.11 -12.31 2.85
C LYS A 8 -2.41 -11.96 3.58
N LYS A 9 -2.85 -12.82 4.51
CA LYS A 9 -4.12 -12.63 5.23
C LYS A 9 -4.10 -11.39 6.11
N VAL A 10 -3.02 -11.17 6.86
CA VAL A 10 -2.86 -10.00 7.73
C VAL A 10 -2.76 -8.73 6.88
N ALA A 11 -1.95 -8.75 5.82
CA ALA A 11 -1.81 -7.61 4.91
C ALA A 11 -3.14 -7.24 4.24
N LEU A 12 -3.96 -8.22 3.87
CA LEU A 12 -5.30 -7.96 3.31
C LEU A 12 -6.20 -7.22 4.30
N ILE A 13 -6.21 -7.63 5.57
CA ILE A 13 -7.02 -6.97 6.61
C ILE A 13 -6.59 -5.51 6.75
N PHE A 14 -5.29 -5.25 6.84
CA PHE A 14 -4.78 -3.88 6.94
C PHE A 14 -5.02 -3.07 5.67
N PHE A 15 -4.86 -3.67 4.49
CA PHE A 15 -5.13 -3.02 3.21
C PHE A 15 -6.59 -2.56 3.11
N ILE A 16 -7.54 -3.41 3.51
CA ILE A 16 -8.95 -3.04 3.54
C ILE A 16 -9.20 -1.93 4.56
N ALA A 17 -8.68 -2.07 5.79
CA ALA A 17 -8.91 -1.10 6.85
C ALA A 17 -8.33 0.29 6.51
N THR A 18 -7.08 0.34 6.07
CA THR A 18 -6.40 1.58 5.67
C THR A 18 -6.99 2.16 4.39
N GLY A 19 -7.37 1.32 3.43
CA GLY A 19 -8.04 1.73 2.20
C GLY A 19 -9.39 2.38 2.48
N LEU A 20 -10.23 1.79 3.32
CA LEU A 20 -11.51 2.39 3.70
C LEU A 20 -11.35 3.76 4.36
N LEU A 21 -10.33 3.92 5.23
CA LEU A 21 -10.05 5.21 5.87
C LEU A 21 -9.49 6.24 4.88
N HIS A 22 -8.58 5.84 3.99
CA HIS A 22 -8.01 6.72 2.96
C HIS A 22 -9.07 7.15 1.94
N PHE A 23 -9.84 6.22 1.38
CA PHE A 23 -10.93 6.54 0.45
C PHE A 23 -12.07 7.30 1.14
N GLY A 24 -12.44 6.90 2.35
CA GLY A 24 -13.49 7.60 3.12
C GLY A 24 -13.13 9.06 3.40
N SER A 25 -11.88 9.32 3.81
CA SER A 25 -11.40 10.70 3.99
C SER A 25 -11.32 11.48 2.68
N ALA A 26 -10.93 10.86 1.57
CA ALA A 26 -10.96 11.50 0.26
C ALA A 26 -12.38 11.93 -0.16
N ILE A 27 -13.39 11.09 0.12
CA ILE A 27 -14.80 11.43 -0.13
C ILE A 27 -15.22 12.64 0.73
N PHE A 28 -14.80 12.70 1.99
CA PHE A 28 -15.12 13.84 2.86
C PHE A 28 -14.52 15.14 2.35
N ILE A 29 -13.25 15.10 1.91
CA ILE A 29 -12.58 16.25 1.27
C ILE A 29 -13.34 16.68 0.02
N ALA A 30 -13.74 15.73 -0.84
CA ALA A 30 -14.44 16.03 -2.09
C ALA A 30 -15.85 16.64 -1.91
N ASN A 31 -16.41 16.54 -0.71
CA ASN A 31 -17.72 17.11 -0.36
C ASN A 31 -17.61 18.29 0.64
N ASP A 32 -16.41 18.84 0.85
CA ASP A 32 -16.15 19.94 1.79
C ASP A 32 -16.56 19.63 3.25
N LEU A 33 -16.61 18.36 3.63
CA LEU A 33 -16.97 17.91 4.99
C LEU A 33 -15.72 17.68 5.83
N TYR A 34 -15.65 18.30 7.01
CA TYR A 34 -14.55 18.12 7.97
C TYR A 34 -13.16 18.23 7.30
N ILE A 35 -12.98 19.22 6.41
CA ILE A 35 -11.83 19.31 5.49
C ILE A 35 -10.49 19.15 6.22
N LYS A 36 -10.34 19.78 7.38
CA LYS A 36 -9.10 19.74 8.15
C LYS A 36 -8.81 18.34 8.68
N GLU A 37 -9.78 17.72 9.35
CA GLU A 37 -9.66 16.38 9.91
C GLU A 37 -9.50 15.33 8.80
N ALA A 38 -10.30 15.43 7.73
CA ALA A 38 -10.27 14.54 6.59
C ALA A 38 -8.94 14.65 5.83
N SER A 39 -8.39 15.85 5.63
CA SER A 39 -7.07 16.04 5.01
C SER A 39 -5.94 15.39 5.82
N ILE A 40 -5.95 15.58 7.14
CA ILE A 40 -4.97 14.93 8.03
C ILE A 40 -5.09 13.41 7.95
N LEU A 41 -6.32 12.88 8.07
CA LEU A 41 -6.56 11.43 7.99
C LEU A 41 -6.13 10.87 6.64
N ASN A 42 -6.45 11.55 5.54
CA ASN A 42 -6.10 11.13 4.19
C ASN A 42 -4.58 11.03 4.01
N LYS A 43 -3.84 12.07 4.44
CA LYS A 43 -2.37 12.11 4.41
C LYS A 43 -1.72 11.04 5.29
N ILE A 44 -2.25 10.81 6.50
CA ILE A 44 -1.70 9.78 7.39
C ILE A 44 -1.95 8.37 6.83
N MET A 45 -3.11 8.13 6.20
CA MET A 45 -3.49 6.80 5.70
C MET A 45 -2.85 6.44 4.37
N ASP A 46 -2.34 7.41 3.59
CA ASP A 46 -1.74 7.18 2.28
C ASP A 46 -0.59 6.16 2.31
N ILE A 47 0.45 6.42 3.13
CA ILE A 47 1.60 5.52 3.24
C ILE A 47 1.20 4.12 3.78
N PRO A 48 0.46 3.98 4.90
CA PRO A 48 -0.02 2.69 5.38
C PRO A 48 -0.84 1.90 4.36
N PHE A 49 -1.73 2.58 3.61
CA PHE A 49 -2.54 1.97 2.57
C PHE A 49 -1.66 1.38 1.47
N ILE A 50 -0.69 2.14 0.99
CA ILE A 50 0.19 1.67 -0.07
C ILE A 50 1.09 0.52 0.39
N ILE A 51 1.70 0.63 1.58
CA ILE A 51 2.57 -0.43 2.12
C ILE A 51 1.81 -1.74 2.26
N THR A 52 0.60 -1.69 2.84
CA THR A 52 -0.21 -2.90 3.06
C THR A 52 -0.71 -3.50 1.75
N GLY A 53 -1.05 -2.65 0.77
CA GLY A 53 -1.38 -3.07 -0.60
C GLY A 53 -0.22 -3.76 -1.32
N LEU A 54 1.00 -3.23 -1.20
CA LEU A 54 2.21 -3.84 -1.77
C LEU A 54 2.48 -5.21 -1.14
N ILE A 55 2.47 -5.30 0.19
CA ILE A 55 2.70 -6.57 0.89
C ILE A 55 1.65 -7.60 0.48
N TYR A 56 0.38 -7.22 0.43
CA TYR A 56 -0.71 -8.11 0.02
C TYR A 56 -0.56 -8.57 -1.43
N GLY A 57 -0.32 -7.63 -2.36
CA GLY A 57 -0.18 -7.91 -3.77
C GLY A 57 0.94 -8.90 -4.06
N LEU A 58 2.07 -8.77 -3.35
CA LEU A 58 3.25 -9.60 -3.57
C LEU A 58 3.16 -10.96 -2.90
N ALA A 59 2.62 -11.01 -1.68
CA ALA A 59 2.34 -12.29 -1.05
C ALA A 59 1.35 -13.09 -1.92
N SER A 60 0.36 -12.42 -2.51
CA SER A 60 -0.56 -13.02 -3.47
C SER A 60 0.15 -13.47 -4.76
N LEU A 61 0.96 -12.61 -5.37
CA LEU A 61 1.64 -12.91 -6.61
C LEU A 61 2.65 -14.07 -6.43
N ARG A 62 3.39 -14.08 -5.33
CA ARG A 62 4.28 -15.19 -4.97
C ARG A 62 3.49 -16.48 -4.80
N LEU A 63 2.41 -16.47 -4.03
CA LEU A 63 1.57 -17.65 -3.84
C LEU A 63 0.93 -18.18 -5.13
N THR A 64 0.60 -17.30 -6.08
CA THR A 64 -0.01 -17.69 -7.36
C THR A 64 1.00 -18.19 -8.37
N LEU A 65 2.19 -17.60 -8.44
CA LEU A 65 3.20 -17.92 -9.47
C LEU A 65 4.14 -19.07 -9.07
N THR A 66 4.04 -19.59 -7.85
CA THR A 66 5.01 -20.57 -7.35
C THR A 66 4.40 -21.62 -6.45
N ASN A 67 5.04 -22.79 -6.44
CA ASN A 67 4.83 -23.76 -5.39
C ASN A 67 5.65 -23.34 -4.15
N LEU A 68 5.00 -23.44 -3.00
CA LEU A 68 5.55 -23.05 -1.70
C LEU A 68 6.75 -23.88 -1.26
N GLU A 69 6.90 -25.07 -1.85
CA GLU A 69 7.95 -26.02 -1.52
C GLU A 69 9.25 -25.77 -2.30
N SER A 70 9.18 -25.00 -3.39
CA SER A 70 10.34 -24.70 -4.24
C SER A 70 10.92 -23.30 -3.99
N LYS A 71 12.26 -23.23 -3.98
CA LYS A 71 12.98 -21.96 -3.88
C LYS A 71 12.93 -21.24 -5.23
N HIS A 72 12.28 -20.08 -5.31
CA HIS A 72 12.20 -19.26 -6.52
C HIS A 72 12.94 -17.94 -6.35
N LYS A 73 14.26 -18.02 -6.14
CA LYS A 73 15.13 -16.86 -5.85
C LYS A 73 15.01 -15.73 -6.88
N THR A 74 14.94 -16.06 -8.17
CA THR A 74 14.83 -15.05 -9.24
C THR A 74 13.51 -14.29 -9.16
N LEU A 75 12.40 -14.99 -8.92
CA LEU A 75 11.11 -14.34 -8.74
C LEU A 75 11.12 -13.47 -7.49
N ASP A 76 11.67 -13.98 -6.38
CA ASP A 76 11.78 -13.22 -5.13
C ASP A 76 12.55 -11.91 -5.32
N ILE A 77 13.67 -11.96 -6.07
CA ILE A 77 14.45 -10.76 -6.42
C ILE A 77 13.61 -9.79 -7.25
N ILE A 78 12.95 -10.27 -8.31
CA ILE A 78 12.11 -9.41 -9.17
C ILE A 78 11.00 -8.74 -8.35
N LEU A 79 10.29 -9.50 -7.52
CA LEU A 79 9.22 -8.99 -6.67
C LEU A 79 9.73 -7.93 -5.68
N ILE A 80 10.87 -8.17 -5.04
CA ILE A 80 11.50 -7.21 -4.13
C ILE A 80 11.96 -5.95 -4.88
N SER A 81 12.57 -6.09 -6.06
CA SER A 81 12.99 -4.94 -6.88
C SER A 81 11.80 -4.06 -7.27
N VAL A 82 10.65 -4.65 -7.60
CA VAL A 82 9.42 -3.91 -7.90
C VAL A 82 8.93 -3.13 -6.66
N ILE A 83 8.98 -3.72 -5.45
CA ILE A 83 8.64 -2.98 -4.20
C ILE A 83 9.52 -1.76 -4.04
N ILE A 84 10.83 -1.97 -4.12
CA ILE A 84 11.80 -0.92 -3.84
C ILE A 84 11.59 0.21 -4.83
N LEU A 85 11.36 -0.11 -6.11
CA LEU A 85 11.07 0.89 -7.13
C LEU A 85 9.77 1.67 -6.83
N VAL A 86 8.70 0.99 -6.45
CA VAL A 86 7.43 1.65 -6.10
C VAL A 86 7.60 2.54 -4.86
N LEU A 87 8.26 2.05 -3.80
CA LEU A 87 8.52 2.84 -2.60
C LEU A 87 9.37 4.07 -2.89
N ILE A 88 10.44 3.94 -3.68
CA ILE A 88 11.26 5.07 -4.12
C ILE A 88 10.41 6.06 -4.92
N GLY A 89 9.58 5.57 -5.83
CA GLY A 89 8.67 6.41 -6.63
C GLY A 89 7.71 7.23 -5.75
N LEU A 90 7.13 6.60 -4.73
CA LEU A 90 6.21 7.26 -3.80
C LEU A 90 6.92 8.29 -2.90
N ILE A 91 8.10 7.96 -2.40
CA ILE A 91 8.93 8.90 -1.63
C ILE A 91 9.31 10.08 -2.52
N ALA A 92 9.73 9.83 -3.75
CA ALA A 92 10.05 10.89 -4.70
C ALA A 92 8.83 11.77 -5.00
N ILE A 93 7.65 11.18 -5.22
CA ILE A 93 6.40 11.92 -5.38
C ILE A 93 6.14 12.79 -4.16
N ASN A 94 6.23 12.24 -2.94
CA ASN A 94 5.96 12.96 -1.70
C ASN A 94 6.95 14.12 -1.46
N LEU A 95 8.22 13.97 -1.85
CA LEU A 95 9.26 14.98 -1.65
C LEU A 95 9.31 16.05 -2.75
N PHE A 96 9.09 15.68 -4.02
CA PHE A 96 9.32 16.55 -5.16
C PHE A 96 8.04 17.12 -5.77
N ILE A 97 6.88 16.53 -5.50
CA ILE A 97 5.60 17.11 -5.94
C ILE A 97 5.09 17.98 -4.80
N PRO A 98 5.15 19.33 -4.93
CA PRO A 98 4.60 20.21 -3.92
C PRO A 98 3.11 19.92 -3.74
N ASP A 99 2.63 19.98 -2.48
CA ASP A 99 1.20 19.92 -2.14
C ASP A 99 0.42 20.84 -3.11
N LEU A 100 -0.31 20.26 -4.07
CA LEU A 100 -1.20 21.02 -4.96
C LEU A 100 -2.38 21.64 -4.18
N THR A 101 -2.51 21.36 -2.89
CA THR A 101 -3.52 21.92 -1.97
C THR A 101 -3.15 23.29 -1.40
N ARG A 102 -2.48 24.15 -2.17
CA ARG A 102 -2.38 25.59 -1.88
C ARG A 102 -3.09 26.40 -2.96
N THR A 103 -4.41 26.39 -2.91
CA THR A 103 -5.29 27.52 -3.26
C THR A 103 -6.59 27.36 -2.49
#